data_AF-A0A959DJF5-F1
#
_entry.id   AF-A0A959DJF5-F1
#
_cell.length_a   1.000
_cell.length_b   1.000
_cell.length_c   1.000
_cell.angle_alpha   90.00
_cell.angle_beta   90.00
_cell.angle_gamma   90.00
#
_symmetry.space_group_name_H-M   'P 1'
#
loop_
_entity.id
_entity.type
_entity.pdbx_description
1 polymer ?
#
loop_
_entity_poly.entity_id
_entity_poly.type
_entity_poly.pdbx_seq_one_letter_code
_entity_poly.pdbx_strand_id
1 'polypeptide(L)'
;MDALDTEIFNLQRKVDQYKEVLQNTVKYREEWKASLREKIRSTLQHLVTATKLEAEIIIRSEIENLEAVMLTLGQSKSGMYQKVNEEVKR
;
A
#
# COMPACT_ATOMS: atom_id res chain seq x y z
N MET A 1 4.40 41.42 -22.58
CA MET A 1 3.37 40.46 -22.11
C MET A 1 2.75 41.11 -20.88
N ASP A 2 1.43 41.25 -20.86
CA ASP A 2 0.74 41.92 -19.76
C ASP A 2 0.90 41.09 -18.47
N ALA A 3 0.76 41.73 -17.30
CA ALA A 3 0.81 41.04 -16.01
C ALA A 3 -0.23 39.91 -15.95
N LEU A 4 -1.43 40.17 -16.50
CA LEU A 4 -2.51 39.20 -16.60
C LEU A 4 -2.13 38.00 -17.49
N ASP A 5 -1.46 38.23 -18.62
CA ASP A 5 -1.02 37.15 -19.51
C ASP A 5 -0.03 36.21 -18.80
N THR A 6 0.83 36.76 -17.94
CA THR A 6 1.80 36.00 -17.15
C THR A 6 1.11 35.18 -16.06
N GLU A 7 0.08 35.72 -15.41
CA GLU A 7 -0.72 35.00 -14.43
C GLU A 7 -1.51 33.86 -15.07
N ILE A 8 -2.12 34.11 -16.23
CA ILE A 8 -2.84 33.09 -17.02
C ILE A 8 -1.88 31.96 -17.41
N PHE A 9 -0.69 32.28 -17.93
CA PHE A 9 0.30 31.27 -18.29
C PHE A 9 0.71 30.39 -17.10
N ASN A 10 0.94 31.01 -15.94
CA ASN A 10 1.28 30.28 -14.71
C ASN A 10 0.12 29.38 -14.23
N LEU A 11 -1.12 29.86 -14.31
CA LEU A 11 -2.29 29.08 -13.97
C LEU A 11 -2.46 27.90 -14.93
N GLN A 12 -2.30 28.11 -16.23
CA GLN A 12 -2.38 27.07 -17.26
C GLN A 12 -1.41 25.94 -16.95
N ARG A 13 -0.15 26.26 -16.64
CA ARG A 13 0.86 25.27 -16.24
C ARG A 13 0.43 24.45 -15.02
N LYS A 14 -0.16 25.09 -13.99
CA LYS A 14 -0.66 24.38 -12.81
C LYS A 14 -1.85 23.46 -13.14
N VAL A 15 -2.74 23.92 -14.02
CA VAL A 15 -3.88 23.13 -14.49
C VAL A 15 -3.40 21.90 -15.27
N ASP A 16 -2.41 22.06 -16.14
CA ASP A 16 -1.87 20.96 -16.93
C ASP A 16 -1.16 19.94 -16.04
N GLN A 17 -0.37 20.39 -15.05
CA GLN A 17 0.23 19.53 -14.05
C GLN A 17 -0.82 18.76 -13.24
N TYR A 18 -1.91 19.43 -12.82
CA TYR A 18 -3.01 18.78 -12.12
C TYR A 18 -3.65 17.66 -12.97
N LYS A 19 -3.93 17.95 -14.24
CA LYS A 19 -4.53 16.97 -15.17
C LYS A 19 -3.61 15.76 -15.37
N GLU A 20 -2.32 15.99 -15.50
CA GLU A 20 -1.33 14.92 -15.63
C GLU A 20 -1.32 14.02 -14.37
N VAL A 21 -1.26 14.61 -13.18
CA VAL A 21 -1.30 13.86 -11.91
C VAL A 21 -2.60 13.07 -11.78
N LEU A 22 -3.74 13.66 -12.15
CA LEU A 22 -5.03 12.99 -12.13
C LEU A 22 -5.05 11.79 -13.08
N GLN A 23 -4.61 11.98 -14.32
CA GLN A 23 -4.56 10.92 -15.33
C GLN A 23 -3.64 9.77 -14.88
N ASN A 24 -2.46 10.10 -14.36
CA ASN A 24 -1.52 9.10 -13.83
C ASN A 24 -2.14 8.34 -12.66
N THR A 25 -2.82 9.03 -11.74
CA THR A 25 -3.49 8.41 -10.59
C THR A 25 -4.56 7.41 -11.02
N VAL A 26 -5.39 7.76 -12.02
CA VAL A 26 -6.40 6.86 -12.57
C VAL A 26 -5.72 5.62 -13.18
N LYS A 27 -4.71 5.83 -14.03
CA LYS A 27 -3.97 4.74 -14.66
C LYS A 27 -3.32 3.80 -13.65
N TYR A 28 -2.68 4.33 -12.60
CA TYR A 28 -2.06 3.51 -11.56
C TYR A 28 -3.08 2.69 -10.78
N ARG A 29 -4.28 3.23 -10.53
CA ARG A 29 -5.36 2.50 -9.87
C ARG A 29 -5.91 1.38 -10.76
N GLU A 30 -6.04 1.63 -12.05
CA GLU A 30 -6.41 0.59 -13.02
C GLU A 30 -5.36 -0.52 -13.08
N GLU A 31 -4.08 -0.18 -13.23
CA GLU A 31 -2.97 -1.14 -13.29
C GLU A 31 -2.83 -1.95 -12.00
N TRP A 32 -3.00 -1.29 -10.85
CA TRP A 32 -3.02 -1.91 -9.53
C TRP A 32 -4.09 -3.00 -9.46
N LYS A 33 -5.34 -2.67 -9.81
CA LYS A 33 -6.47 -3.59 -9.79
C LYS A 33 -6.36 -4.69 -10.86
N ALA A 34 -5.85 -4.35 -12.04
CA ALA A 34 -5.80 -5.26 -13.18
C ALA A 34 -4.71 -6.32 -13.06
N SER A 35 -3.54 -6.00 -12.50
CA SER A 35 -2.41 -6.93 -12.53
C SER A 35 -1.39 -6.79 -11.41
N LEU A 36 -1.01 -5.57 -11.03
CA LEU A 36 0.16 -5.36 -10.18
C LEU A 36 -0.04 -5.96 -8.78
N ARG A 37 -1.24 -5.83 -8.20
CA ARG A 37 -1.56 -6.41 -6.89
C ARG A 37 -1.37 -7.92 -6.85
N GLU A 38 -1.96 -8.64 -7.81
CA GLU A 38 -1.82 -10.10 -7.88
C GLU A 38 -0.40 -10.53 -8.22
N LYS A 39 0.32 -9.77 -9.05
CA LYS A 39 1.72 -10.04 -9.35
C LYS A 39 2.63 -9.92 -8.13
N ILE A 40 2.41 -8.90 -7.28
CA ILE A 40 3.12 -8.76 -6.00
C ILE A 40 2.79 -9.95 -5.11
N ARG A 41 1.50 -10.27 -4.92
CA ARG A 41 1.05 -11.39 -4.11
C ARG A 41 1.65 -12.72 -4.59
N SER A 42 1.62 -13.01 -5.89
CA SER A 42 2.15 -14.26 -6.44
C SER A 42 3.66 -14.36 -6.26
N THR A 43 4.38 -13.24 -6.41
CA THR A 43 5.83 -13.18 -6.20
C THR A 43 6.18 -13.46 -4.74
N LEU A 44 5.49 -12.80 -3.80
CA LEU A 44 5.65 -13.05 -2.37
C LEU A 44 5.34 -14.50 -2.01
N GLN A 45 4.26 -15.06 -2.56
CA GLN A 45 3.87 -16.44 -2.32
C GLN A 45 4.95 -17.41 -2.82
N HIS A 46 5.53 -17.14 -3.99
CA HIS A 46 6.63 -17.96 -4.52
C HIS A 46 7.85 -17.93 -3.59
N LEU A 47 8.22 -16.76 -3.08
CA LEU A 47 9.34 -16.60 -2.15
C LEU A 47 9.10 -17.33 -0.83
N VAL A 48 7.91 -17.18 -0.25
CA VAL A 48 7.51 -17.89 0.99
C VAL A 48 7.62 -19.40 0.81
N THR A 49 7.07 -19.93 -0.29
CA THR A 49 7.13 -21.37 -0.58
C THR A 49 8.55 -21.86 -0.82
N ALA A 50 9.36 -21.13 -1.60
CA ALA A 50 10.73 -21.52 -1.94
C ALA A 50 11.66 -21.51 -0.71
N THR A 51 11.44 -20.57 0.20
CA THR A 51 12.25 -20.41 1.42
C THR A 51 11.73 -21.22 2.61
N LYS A 52 10.50 -21.75 2.52
CA LYS A 52 9.76 -22.33 3.66
C LYS A 52 9.65 -21.38 4.85
N LEU A 53 9.70 -20.07 4.59
CA LEU A 53 9.54 -19.05 5.61
C LEU A 53 8.11 -19.09 6.14
N GLU A 54 7.94 -19.19 7.46
CA GLU A 54 6.63 -19.06 8.09
C GLU A 54 6.18 -17.59 8.01
N ALA A 55 5.39 -17.28 6.99
CA ALA A 55 4.85 -15.95 6.75
C ALA A 55 3.44 -16.01 6.15
N GLU A 56 2.65 -14.98 6.42
CA GLU A 56 1.31 -14.79 5.90
C GLU A 56 1.27 -13.57 4.97
N ILE A 57 0.58 -13.69 3.84
CA ILE A 57 0.35 -12.60 2.89
C ILE A 57 -1.09 -12.14 3.03
N ILE A 58 -1.30 -10.88 3.43
CA ILE A 58 -2.59 -10.27 3.68
C ILE A 58 -2.83 -9.17 2.63
N ILE A 59 -3.98 -9.18 1.98
CA ILE A 59 -4.44 -8.07 1.14
C ILE A 59 -5.38 -7.22 1.98
N ARG A 60 -5.01 -5.97 2.23
CA ARG A 60 -5.87 -4.95 2.82
C ARG A 60 -6.56 -4.20 1.70
N SER A 61 -7.88 -4.24 1.66
CA SER A 61 -8.69 -3.56 0.66
C SER A 61 -9.94 -2.92 1.27
N GLU A 62 -9.93 -2.71 2.58
CA GLU A 62 -11.07 -2.18 3.34
C GLU A 62 -11.32 -0.70 3.03
N ILE A 63 -10.28 0.03 2.62
CA ILE A 63 -10.38 1.45 2.23
C ILE A 63 -10.05 1.57 0.75
N GLU A 64 -11.00 2.11 -0.02
CA GLU A 64 -10.81 2.33 -1.44
C GLU A 64 -9.63 3.28 -1.69
N ASN A 65 -8.72 2.88 -2.60
CA ASN A 65 -7.51 3.62 -2.95
C ASN A 65 -6.41 3.65 -1.88
N LEU A 66 -6.59 2.91 -0.79
CA LEU A 66 -5.56 2.62 0.22
C LEU A 66 -5.40 1.11 0.38
N GLU A 67 -5.42 0.39 -0.75
CA GLU A 67 -5.18 -1.04 -0.77
C GLU A 67 -3.68 -1.33 -0.56
N ALA A 68 -3.37 -2.42 0.15
CA ALA A 68 -2.00 -2.82 0.43
C ALA A 68 -1.84 -4.35 0.38
N VAL A 69 -0.67 -4.81 -0.04
CA VAL A 69 -0.23 -6.19 0.12
C VAL A 69 0.80 -6.23 1.24
N MET A 70 0.50 -6.97 2.30
CA MET A 70 1.32 -7.08 3.50
C MET A 70 1.84 -8.49 3.65
N LEU A 71 3.15 -8.66 3.79
CA LEU A 71 3.77 -9.89 4.24
C LEU A 71 4.08 -9.75 5.73
N THR A 72 3.54 -10.63 6.57
CA THR A 72 3.79 -10.65 8.01
C THR A 72 4.41 -11.99 8.41
N LEU A 73 5.37 -11.96 9.33
CA LEU A 73 5.94 -13.16 9.94
C LEU A 73 5.15 -13.59 11.19
N GLY A 74 4.00 -12.94 11.43
CA GLY A 74 3.24 -13.08 12.66
C GLY A 74 3.96 -12.48 13.86
N GLN A 75 3.47 -12.83 15.05
CA GLN A 75 4.15 -12.60 16.31
C GLN A 75 4.83 -13.91 16.70
N SER A 76 6.16 -13.99 16.57
CA SER A 76 6.87 -15.12 17.17
C SER A 76 6.79 -14.99 18.69
N LYS A 77 6.22 -15.99 19.36
CA LYS A 77 6.43 -16.16 20.81
C LYS A 77 7.92 -16.50 20.96
N SER A 78 8.75 -15.50 21.26
CA SER A 78 10.22 -15.59 21.43
C SER A 78 10.66 -16.50 22.59
N GLY A 79 9.82 -17.43 23.06
CA GLY A 79 10.03 -18.19 24.30
C GLY A 79 9.95 -17.34 25.58
N MET A 80 10.06 -16.02 25.48
CA MET A 80 9.83 -15.08 26.56
C MET A 80 8.38 -14.62 26.57
N TYR A 81 7.55 -15.37 27.29
CA TYR A 81 6.23 -14.94 27.73
C TYR A 81 6.27 -14.80 29.25
N GLN A 82 5.90 -13.63 29.75
CA GLN A 82 5.59 -13.48 31.16
C GLN A 82 4.28 -14.24 31.40
N LYS A 83 4.33 -15.35 32.15
CA LYS A 83 3.11 -15.86 32.79
C LYS A 83 2.64 -14.76 33.74
N VAL A 84 1.67 -13.96 33.31
CA VAL A 84 0.86 -13.20 34.26
C VAL A 84 0.12 -14.27 35.03
N ASN A 85 0.62 -14.60 36.21
CA ASN A 85 0.02 -15.60 37.08
C ASN A 85 -1.47 -15.27 37.22
N GLU A 86 -2.28 -16.31 37.04
CA GLU A 86 -3.64 -16.36 37.52
C GLU A 86 -3.65 -15.93 38.98
N GLU A 87 -4.31 -14.81 39.26
CA GLU A 87 -5.08 -14.46 40.46
C GLU A 87 -5.05 -12.94 40.66
N VAL A 88 -5.98 -12.25 40.00
CA VAL A 88 -6.59 -11.08 40.64
C VAL A 88 -7.97 -11.51 41.09
N LYS A 89 -8.00 -12.21 42.24
CA LYS A 89 -9.13 -12.08 43.16
C LYS A 89 -8.92 -10.79 43.94
N ARG A 90 -9.67 -9.74 43.58
CA ARG A 90 -10.44 -8.87 44.48
C ARG A 90 -11.00 -7.68 43.71
#